data_AF-A0A345RPC1-F1
#
_entry.id   AF-A0A345RPC1-F1
#
_cell.length_a   1.000
_cell.length_b   1.000
_cell.length_c   1.000
_cell.angle_alpha   90.00
_cell.angle_beta   90.00
_cell.angle_gamma   90.00
#
_symmetry.space_group_name_H-M   'P 1'
#
loop_
_entity.id
_entity.type
_entity.pdbx_description
1 polymer ?
#
loop_
_entity_poly.entity_id
_entity_poly.type
_entity_poly.pdbx_seq_one_letter_code
_entity_poly.pdbx_strand_id
1 'polypeptide(L)'
;MPPTKLPPHTTKRHMNRFLYKYMPLRPDFFKNPMIRATPALDLNDPFEGHFNKKQVLDADRNQREYYKKNGKEVYETDDTEINDSMGVIQSELSDLGILSFTEDYNNPLMWAHYADNHKGVVVEFDFSVPFFSDSLKEVNGRKSRFGESYLADFFEFPEKVDYRREMPSFERPELSAPDSMDEFHWNKFNRTILFTKANDWIYEKEQRSIVQLKDADSIICNDNPHIRKQCILDPSIELVELGNNKIQIIYPNEYEMHEEMGDQSIKTEINLLATDHKEPAIHLFRINPLAISGVYFGCQATESLSLENIEKNSSLKHLTNIYKMRINDTQYQLNPSKLIKDI
;
A
#
# COMPACT_ATOMS: atom_id res chain seq x y z
N MET A 1 35.80 0.59 32.34
CA MET A 1 35.68 0.78 30.88
C MET A 1 34.21 0.94 30.56
N PRO A 2 33.80 2.05 29.93
CA PRO A 2 32.40 2.27 29.61
C PRO A 2 31.95 1.28 28.53
N PRO A 3 30.69 0.80 28.55
CA PRO A 3 30.18 -0.07 27.51
C PRO A 3 30.11 0.71 26.20
N THR A 4 30.82 0.20 25.20
CA THR A 4 30.75 0.63 23.80
C THR A 4 29.30 0.63 23.35
N LYS A 5 28.79 1.81 23.00
CA LYS A 5 27.52 1.98 22.27
C LYS A 5 27.61 1.15 20.99
N LEU A 6 26.77 0.12 20.87
CA LEU A 6 26.50 -0.50 19.58
C LEU A 6 25.90 0.59 18.67
N PRO A 7 26.40 0.77 17.44
CA PRO A 7 25.84 1.74 16.52
C PRO A 7 24.40 1.33 16.16
N PRO A 8 23.51 2.28 15.84
CA PRO A 8 22.19 1.95 15.34
C PRO A 8 22.36 1.05 14.11
N HIS A 9 21.59 -0.03 14.03
CA HIS A 9 21.50 -0.90 12.87
C HIS A 9 20.86 -0.15 11.69
N THR A 10 21.55 0.84 11.13
CA THR A 10 21.29 1.31 9.77
C THR A 10 21.91 0.30 8.80
N THR A 11 21.34 -0.90 8.76
CA THR A 11 21.52 -1.76 7.60
C THR A 11 20.93 -0.96 6.45
N LYS A 12 21.76 -0.41 5.55
CA LYS A 12 21.30 0.16 4.28
C LYS A 12 20.57 -0.95 3.55
N ARG A 13 19.26 -1.06 3.79
CA ARG A 13 18.39 -2.05 3.17
C ARG A 13 18.43 -1.71 1.69
N HIS A 14 18.98 -2.63 0.90
CA HIS A 14 19.17 -2.42 -0.53
C HIS A 14 17.78 -2.36 -1.16
N MET A 15 17.25 -1.14 -1.35
CA MET A 15 15.98 -0.97 -2.04
C MET A 15 16.21 -1.31 -3.51
N ASN A 16 15.31 -2.12 -4.06
CA ASN A 16 15.28 -2.34 -5.49
C ASN A 16 14.84 -1.03 -6.15
N ARG A 17 15.64 -0.56 -7.11
CA ARG A 17 15.32 0.64 -7.87
C ARG A 17 14.00 0.47 -8.63
N PHE A 18 13.83 -0.69 -9.26
CA PHE A 18 12.65 -1.01 -10.05
C PHE A 18 11.80 -2.06 -9.34
N LEU A 19 10.51 -1.79 -9.27
CA LEU A 19 9.51 -2.74 -8.79
C LEU A 19 8.31 -2.71 -9.74
N TYR A 20 7.54 -3.79 -9.71
CA TYR A 20 6.49 -4.05 -10.68
C TYR A 20 5.15 -4.23 -9.99
N LYS A 21 4.06 -3.89 -10.68
CA LYS A 21 2.72 -4.23 -10.25
C LYS A 21 1.93 -4.87 -11.37
N TYR A 22 1.46 -6.07 -11.09
CA TYR A 22 0.44 -6.76 -11.88
C TYR A 22 -0.93 -6.18 -11.57
N MET A 23 -1.72 -5.90 -12.60
CA MET A 23 -3.12 -5.53 -12.43
C MET A 23 -3.94 -5.83 -13.69
N PRO A 24 -5.28 -5.91 -13.57
CA PRO A 24 -6.16 -5.87 -14.72
C PRO A 24 -5.88 -4.64 -15.60
N LEU A 25 -6.05 -4.78 -16.91
CA LEU A 25 -5.81 -3.69 -17.84
C LEU A 25 -6.93 -2.65 -17.72
N ARG A 26 -6.58 -1.46 -17.24
CA ARG A 26 -7.47 -0.29 -17.16
C ARG A 26 -6.94 0.79 -18.09
N PRO A 27 -7.47 0.99 -19.29
CA PRO A 27 -6.93 1.99 -20.21
C PRO A 27 -6.89 3.41 -19.61
N ASP A 28 -7.86 3.77 -18.79
CA ASP A 28 -7.93 5.08 -18.12
C ASP A 28 -6.82 5.31 -17.08
N PHE A 29 -6.15 4.25 -16.60
CA PHE A 29 -4.94 4.38 -15.78
C PHE A 29 -3.90 5.26 -16.47
N PHE A 30 -3.77 5.20 -17.79
CA PHE A 30 -2.78 5.99 -18.52
C PHE A 30 -3.22 7.44 -18.77
N LYS A 31 -4.47 7.80 -18.52
CA LYS A 31 -4.93 9.21 -18.55
C LYS A 31 -4.58 9.91 -17.23
N ASN A 32 -4.86 9.25 -16.12
CA ASN A 32 -4.60 9.75 -14.77
C ASN A 32 -4.04 8.59 -13.92
N PRO A 33 -2.70 8.44 -13.86
CA PRO A 33 -2.07 7.29 -13.21
C PRO A 33 -2.42 7.20 -11.72
N MET A 34 -3.33 6.29 -11.40
CA MET A 34 -3.74 6.01 -10.02
C MET A 34 -3.67 4.51 -9.70
N ILE A 35 -2.99 4.19 -8.61
CA ILE A 35 -2.85 2.83 -8.10
C ILE A 35 -3.92 2.54 -7.04
N ARG A 36 -4.46 1.32 -7.03
CA ARG A 36 -5.34 0.89 -5.94
C ARG A 36 -4.52 0.44 -4.74
N ALA A 37 -4.86 0.95 -3.56
CA ALA A 37 -4.52 0.31 -2.29
C ALA A 37 -5.62 -0.68 -1.90
N THR A 38 -5.23 -1.89 -1.53
CA THR A 38 -6.16 -2.91 -1.04
C THR A 38 -6.27 -2.75 0.48
N PRO A 39 -7.48 -2.67 1.06
CA PRO A 39 -7.62 -2.66 2.53
C PRO A 39 -6.83 -3.80 3.17
N ALA A 40 -6.14 -3.54 4.28
CA ALA A 40 -5.19 -4.50 4.87
C ALA A 40 -5.84 -5.82 5.32
N LEU A 41 -7.15 -5.81 5.58
CA LEU A 41 -7.92 -6.99 5.98
C LEU A 41 -8.55 -7.74 4.78
N ASP A 42 -8.46 -7.18 3.57
CA ASP A 42 -9.03 -7.73 2.32
C ASP A 42 -7.95 -8.37 1.42
N LEU A 43 -6.82 -8.78 2.00
CA LEU A 43 -5.72 -9.41 1.27
C LEU A 43 -6.07 -10.87 0.89
N ASN A 44 -5.33 -11.42 -0.07
CA ASN A 44 -5.65 -12.73 -0.67
C ASN A 44 -5.61 -13.90 0.31
N ASP A 45 -4.79 -13.80 1.37
CA ASP A 45 -4.65 -14.81 2.40
C ASP A 45 -5.50 -14.41 3.62
N PRO A 46 -6.47 -15.24 4.05
CA PRO A 46 -7.42 -14.90 5.11
C PRO A 46 -6.77 -14.76 6.50
N PHE A 47 -5.51 -15.17 6.68
CA PHE A 47 -4.79 -15.01 7.94
C PHE A 47 -3.86 -13.78 7.94
N GLU A 48 -3.65 -13.17 6.78
CA GLU A 48 -2.78 -12.01 6.63
C GLU A 48 -3.42 -10.76 7.24
N GLY A 49 -2.64 -9.94 7.95
CA GLY A 49 -3.18 -8.75 8.62
C GLY A 49 -4.04 -9.01 9.87
N HIS A 50 -4.32 -10.29 10.18
CA HIS A 50 -5.17 -10.69 11.31
C HIS A 50 -4.34 -11.12 12.52
N PHE A 51 -4.92 -10.92 13.71
CA PHE A 51 -4.32 -11.32 14.98
C PHE A 51 -5.41 -11.72 15.97
N ASN A 52 -5.02 -12.31 17.10
CA ASN A 52 -5.94 -12.76 18.14
C ASN A 52 -5.53 -12.27 19.54
N LYS A 53 -6.45 -12.41 20.50
CA LYS A 53 -6.25 -11.97 21.89
C LYS A 53 -4.97 -12.54 22.53
N LYS A 54 -4.61 -13.80 22.27
CA LYS A 54 -3.38 -14.40 22.82
C LYS A 54 -2.13 -13.65 22.31
N GLN A 55 -2.08 -13.32 21.03
CA GLN A 55 -0.96 -12.57 20.44
C GLN A 55 -0.84 -11.16 21.04
N VAL A 56 -1.97 -10.49 21.30
CA VAL A 56 -1.99 -9.17 21.99
C VAL A 56 -1.47 -9.31 23.42
N LEU A 57 -1.93 -10.31 24.18
CA LEU A 57 -1.45 -10.61 25.54
C LEU A 57 0.06 -10.87 25.57
N ASP A 58 0.56 -11.68 24.63
CA ASP A 58 1.98 -12.01 24.53
C ASP A 58 2.82 -10.78 24.16
N ALA A 59 2.33 -9.93 23.27
CA ALA A 59 2.97 -8.67 22.90
C ALA A 59 3.00 -7.65 24.04
N ASP A 60 1.86 -7.41 24.71
CA ASP A 60 1.75 -6.54 25.88
C ASP A 60 2.75 -6.95 26.97
N ARG A 61 2.81 -8.25 27.29
CA ARG A 61 3.79 -8.78 28.26
C ARG A 61 5.22 -8.43 27.86
N ASN A 62 5.58 -8.64 26.60
CA ASN A 62 6.94 -8.37 26.11
C ASN A 62 7.28 -6.87 26.17
N GLN A 63 6.32 -6.00 25.83
CA GLN A 63 6.47 -4.54 25.92
C GLN A 63 6.66 -4.10 27.37
N ARG A 64 5.82 -4.59 28.31
CA ARG A 64 5.97 -4.29 29.75
C ARG A 64 7.30 -4.75 30.31
N GLU A 65 7.74 -5.96 29.98
CA GLU A 65 9.05 -6.47 30.40
C GLU A 65 10.20 -5.65 29.82
N TYR A 66 10.08 -5.14 28.60
CA TYR A 66 11.04 -4.19 28.02
C TYR A 66 11.11 -2.90 28.84
N TYR A 67 9.97 -2.26 29.12
CA TYR A 67 9.93 -1.00 29.88
C TYR A 67 10.43 -1.17 31.31
N LYS A 68 10.06 -2.26 31.98
CA LYS A 68 10.55 -2.63 33.32
C LYS A 68 12.07 -2.78 33.36
N LYS A 69 12.66 -3.47 32.38
CA LYS A 69 14.13 -3.62 32.27
C LYS A 69 14.85 -2.29 32.06
N ASN A 70 14.16 -1.30 31.50
CA ASN A 70 14.66 0.06 31.31
C ASN A 70 14.27 1.02 32.46
N GLY A 71 13.83 0.49 33.60
CA GLY A 71 13.59 1.26 34.82
C GLY A 71 12.28 2.06 34.85
N LYS A 72 11.32 1.72 33.97
CA LYS A 72 9.96 2.28 34.03
C LYS A 72 9.10 1.46 34.98
N GLU A 73 8.25 2.13 35.74
CA GLU A 73 7.17 1.48 36.47
C GLU A 73 6.11 0.99 35.47
N VAL A 74 5.71 -0.26 35.60
CA VAL A 74 4.70 -0.89 34.74
C VAL A 74 3.67 -1.60 35.62
N TYR A 75 2.40 -1.52 35.22
CA TYR A 75 1.29 -2.20 35.87
C TYR A 75 0.91 -3.46 35.09
N GLU A 76 0.26 -4.41 35.77
CA GLU A 76 -0.34 -5.54 35.07
C GLU A 76 -1.57 -5.05 34.30
N THR A 77 -1.66 -5.46 33.03
CA THR A 77 -2.78 -5.16 32.15
C THR A 77 -3.88 -6.18 32.39
N ASP A 78 -5.12 -5.73 32.65
CA ASP A 78 -6.25 -6.61 32.84
C ASP A 78 -6.92 -7.04 31.51
N ASP A 79 -7.87 -7.97 31.61
CA ASP A 79 -8.57 -8.52 30.44
C ASP A 79 -9.38 -7.47 29.66
N THR A 80 -9.84 -6.40 30.32
CA THR A 80 -10.59 -5.29 29.72
C THR A 80 -9.65 -4.42 28.92
N GLU A 81 -8.53 -4.00 29.51
CA GLU A 81 -7.50 -3.18 28.85
C GLU A 81 -6.93 -3.87 27.60
N ILE A 82 -6.77 -5.20 27.64
CA ILE A 82 -6.35 -6.00 26.49
C ILE A 82 -7.40 -5.98 25.37
N ASN A 83 -8.68 -6.12 25.71
CA ASN A 83 -9.75 -6.08 24.72
C ASN A 83 -9.86 -4.69 24.09
N ASP A 84 -9.70 -3.62 24.88
CA ASP A 84 -9.70 -2.24 24.40
C ASP A 84 -8.52 -2.00 23.44
N SER A 85 -7.31 -2.44 23.82
CA SER A 85 -6.12 -2.38 22.97
C SER A 85 -6.31 -3.14 21.66
N MET A 86 -6.88 -4.34 21.73
CA MET A 86 -7.20 -5.15 20.54
C MET A 86 -8.19 -4.43 19.62
N GLY A 87 -9.21 -3.77 20.18
CA GLY A 87 -10.17 -2.97 19.41
C GLY A 87 -9.53 -1.79 18.71
N VAL A 88 -8.65 -1.05 19.39
CA VAL A 88 -7.90 0.07 18.82
C VAL A 88 -7.00 -0.40 17.68
N ILE A 89 -6.18 -1.43 17.90
CA ILE A 89 -5.28 -1.96 16.88
C ILE A 89 -6.09 -2.45 15.66
N GLN A 90 -7.21 -3.15 15.89
CA GLN A 90 -8.04 -3.65 14.81
C GLN A 90 -8.64 -2.52 13.97
N SER A 91 -9.07 -1.44 14.62
CA SER A 91 -9.56 -0.22 13.94
C SER A 91 -8.46 0.42 13.12
N GLU A 92 -7.29 0.65 13.72
CA GLU A 92 -6.13 1.25 13.04
C GLU A 92 -5.72 0.45 11.81
N LEU A 93 -5.61 -0.88 11.92
CA LEU A 93 -5.26 -1.75 10.79
C LEU A 93 -6.34 -1.73 9.69
N SER A 94 -7.61 -1.59 10.05
CA SER A 94 -8.71 -1.54 9.07
C SER A 94 -8.70 -0.27 8.21
N ASP A 95 -8.10 0.81 8.72
CA ASP A 95 -7.93 2.06 8.00
C ASP A 95 -6.69 2.06 7.07
N LEU A 96 -5.90 0.99 7.07
CA LEU A 96 -4.69 0.87 6.26
C LEU A 96 -4.97 0.22 4.90
N GLY A 97 -4.28 0.74 3.90
CA GLY A 97 -4.23 0.22 2.54
C GLY A 97 -2.84 -0.30 2.20
N ILE A 98 -2.80 -1.45 1.52
CA ILE A 98 -1.58 -2.10 1.06
C ILE A 98 -1.40 -1.88 -0.43
N LEU A 99 -0.23 -1.37 -0.79
CA LEU A 99 0.28 -1.31 -2.15
C LEU A 99 1.32 -2.41 -2.33
N SER A 100 0.87 -3.53 -2.91
CA SER A 100 1.74 -4.67 -3.23
C SER A 100 2.48 -4.46 -4.55
N PHE A 101 3.80 -4.62 -4.49
CA PHE A 101 4.73 -4.64 -5.62
C PHE A 101 5.55 -5.94 -5.63
N THR A 102 6.17 -6.25 -6.76
CA THR A 102 7.05 -7.42 -6.92
C THR A 102 8.37 -7.03 -7.58
N GLU A 103 9.40 -7.85 -7.34
CA GLU A 103 10.71 -7.74 -8.01
C GLU A 103 10.71 -8.37 -9.40
N ASP A 104 9.65 -9.07 -9.80
CA ASP A 104 9.62 -9.91 -11.00
C ASP A 104 8.43 -9.57 -11.89
N TYR A 105 8.68 -8.95 -13.04
CA TYR A 105 7.64 -8.63 -14.03
C TYR A 105 7.21 -9.83 -14.88
N ASN A 106 7.89 -10.97 -14.76
CA ASN A 106 7.72 -12.10 -15.66
C ASN A 106 7.50 -13.42 -14.93
N ASN A 107 6.54 -13.43 -14.01
CA ASN A 107 6.03 -14.63 -13.36
C ASN A 107 4.69 -15.08 -13.97
N PRO A 108 4.63 -16.24 -14.66
CA PRO A 108 3.38 -16.74 -15.27
C PRO A 108 2.21 -16.93 -14.30
N LEU A 109 2.46 -17.34 -13.06
CA LEU A 109 1.40 -17.49 -12.05
C LEU A 109 0.83 -16.11 -11.69
N MET A 110 1.68 -15.10 -11.50
CA MET A 110 1.20 -13.74 -11.22
C MET A 110 0.45 -13.14 -12.41
N TRP A 111 0.87 -13.44 -13.64
CA TRP A 111 0.11 -13.05 -14.83
C TRP A 111 -1.30 -13.67 -14.84
N ALA A 112 -1.42 -14.93 -14.42
CA ALA A 112 -2.71 -15.62 -14.33
C ALA A 112 -3.61 -15.01 -13.23
N HIS A 113 -3.07 -14.85 -12.02
CA HIS A 113 -3.83 -14.44 -10.83
C HIS A 113 -4.12 -12.93 -10.78
N TYR A 114 -3.15 -12.08 -11.11
CA TYR A 114 -3.22 -10.65 -10.84
C TYR A 114 -3.35 -9.78 -12.08
N ALA A 115 -3.08 -10.32 -13.26
CA ALA A 115 -3.24 -9.63 -14.53
C ALA A 115 -4.32 -10.28 -15.41
N ASP A 116 -5.48 -10.57 -14.81
CA ASP A 116 -6.70 -11.04 -15.48
C ASP A 116 -6.42 -12.16 -16.51
N ASN A 117 -5.83 -13.27 -16.05
CA ASN A 117 -5.51 -14.41 -16.91
C ASN A 117 -4.69 -14.02 -18.15
N HIS A 118 -3.62 -13.25 -17.95
CA HIS A 118 -2.74 -12.71 -19.00
C HIS A 118 -3.35 -11.65 -19.93
N LYS A 119 -4.55 -11.11 -19.63
CA LYS A 119 -5.18 -10.00 -20.36
C LYS A 119 -4.85 -8.62 -19.77
N GLY A 120 -4.27 -8.60 -18.59
CA GLY A 120 -3.92 -7.41 -17.85
C GLY A 120 -2.60 -6.78 -18.27
N VAL A 121 -1.99 -6.07 -17.33
CA VAL A 121 -0.77 -5.29 -17.53
C VAL A 121 0.14 -5.40 -16.32
N VAL A 122 1.43 -5.29 -16.56
CA VAL A 122 2.44 -5.03 -15.53
C VAL A 122 3.01 -3.64 -15.75
N VAL A 123 3.03 -2.84 -14.69
CA VAL A 123 3.64 -1.51 -14.68
C VAL A 123 4.91 -1.55 -13.84
N GLU A 124 6.01 -1.05 -14.40
CA GLU A 124 7.30 -0.88 -13.75
C GLU A 124 7.42 0.53 -13.19
N PHE A 125 7.84 0.62 -11.93
CA PHE A 125 8.03 1.85 -11.21
C PHE A 125 9.50 2.02 -10.82
N ASP A 126 10.06 3.21 -11.10
CA ASP A 126 11.39 3.61 -10.65
C ASP A 126 11.27 4.37 -9.32
N PHE A 127 11.66 3.72 -8.23
CA PHE A 127 11.63 4.29 -6.88
C PHE A 127 12.83 5.20 -6.57
N SER A 128 13.67 5.53 -7.56
CA SER A 128 14.68 6.60 -7.43
C SER A 128 14.09 8.01 -7.56
N VAL A 129 12.88 8.13 -8.11
CA VAL A 129 12.10 9.37 -8.13
C VAL A 129 10.94 9.28 -7.13
N PRO A 130 10.31 10.42 -6.75
CA PRO A 130 9.18 10.38 -5.82
C PRO A 130 8.02 9.56 -6.41
N PHE A 131 7.43 8.68 -5.61
CA PHE A 131 6.43 7.72 -6.09
C PHE A 131 5.04 8.36 -6.25
N PHE A 132 4.56 9.09 -5.24
CA PHE A 132 3.30 9.83 -5.32
C PHE A 132 3.51 11.21 -5.94
N SER A 133 2.49 11.76 -6.62
CA SER A 133 2.57 13.10 -7.22
C SER A 133 2.83 14.19 -6.18
N ASP A 134 2.21 14.06 -5.00
CA ASP A 134 2.25 15.08 -3.94
C ASP A 134 3.33 14.76 -2.90
N SER A 135 4.47 14.20 -3.35
CA SER A 135 5.62 13.90 -2.49
C SER A 135 6.42 15.18 -2.19
N LEU A 136 5.87 16.06 -1.36
CA LEU A 136 6.43 17.39 -1.11
C LEU A 136 7.44 17.41 0.06
N LYS A 137 7.23 16.57 1.07
CA LYS A 137 8.06 16.49 2.29
C LYS A 137 9.39 15.79 1.99
N GLU A 138 10.37 15.96 2.87
CA GLU A 138 11.67 15.28 2.77
C GLU A 138 11.92 14.41 4.00
N VAL A 139 12.19 13.12 3.78
CA VAL A 139 12.45 12.12 4.81
C VAL A 139 13.69 11.36 4.40
N ASN A 140 14.74 11.42 5.23
CA ASN A 140 16.02 10.73 4.99
C ASN A 140 16.59 10.98 3.57
N GLY A 141 16.49 12.21 3.06
CA GLY A 141 16.98 12.62 1.75
C GLY A 141 16.13 12.13 0.57
N ARG A 142 14.92 11.63 0.81
CA ARG A 142 13.94 11.26 -0.23
C ARG A 142 12.69 12.09 -0.07
N LYS A 143 12.06 12.41 -1.21
CA LYS A 143 10.74 13.02 -1.21
C LYS A 143 9.68 12.01 -0.76
N SER A 144 8.78 12.47 0.10
CA SER A 144 7.70 11.69 0.70
C SER A 144 6.42 12.53 0.69
N ARG A 145 5.28 11.88 0.47
CA ARG A 145 3.96 12.49 0.62
C ARG A 145 3.56 12.57 2.09
N PHE A 146 3.72 11.46 2.81
CA PHE A 146 3.15 11.32 4.16
C PHE A 146 4.09 11.84 5.25
N GLY A 147 5.41 11.84 5.01
CA GLY A 147 6.41 12.29 5.98
C GLY A 147 6.93 11.13 6.84
N GLU A 148 7.35 11.44 8.07
CA GLU A 148 7.77 10.42 9.03
C GLU A 148 6.55 9.83 9.73
N SER A 149 6.45 8.50 9.78
CA SER A 149 5.45 7.80 10.60
C SER A 149 6.02 7.57 11.99
N TYR A 150 5.34 8.11 13.00
CA TYR A 150 5.70 7.93 14.41
C TYR A 150 4.89 6.82 15.08
N LEU A 151 3.69 6.54 14.58
CA LEU A 151 2.73 5.60 15.17
C LEU A 151 2.61 4.28 14.40
N ALA A 152 3.45 4.06 13.38
CA ALA A 152 3.30 2.93 12.43
C ALA A 152 1.94 2.92 11.70
N ASP A 153 1.38 4.11 11.50
CA ASP A 153 0.14 4.37 10.79
C ASP A 153 0.30 4.42 9.26
N PHE A 154 1.54 4.39 8.74
CA PHE A 154 1.85 4.18 7.32
C PHE A 154 3.33 3.83 7.11
N PHE A 155 3.64 3.29 5.93
CA PHE A 155 5.00 2.95 5.48
C PHE A 155 5.11 3.26 3.97
N GLU A 156 5.45 4.50 3.61
CA GLU A 156 5.37 4.96 2.22
C GLU A 156 6.32 4.21 1.26
N PHE A 157 7.54 3.95 1.71
CA PHE A 157 8.56 3.35 0.87
C PHE A 157 8.43 1.82 0.85
N PRO A 158 8.51 1.17 -0.33
CA PRO A 158 8.35 -0.27 -0.41
C PRO A 158 9.38 -1.03 0.41
N GLU A 159 8.89 -1.99 1.18
CA GLU A 159 9.71 -2.87 2.01
C GLU A 159 9.37 -4.33 1.76
N LYS A 160 10.39 -5.20 1.78
CA LYS A 160 10.20 -6.65 1.66
C LYS A 160 9.35 -7.18 2.80
N VAL A 161 8.41 -8.04 2.45
CA VAL A 161 7.67 -8.87 3.41
C VAL A 161 8.56 -9.99 3.95
N ASP A 162 8.26 -10.43 5.17
CA ASP A 162 8.92 -11.54 5.84
C ASP A 162 8.13 -12.83 5.63
N TYR A 163 8.60 -13.66 4.70
CA TYR A 163 8.01 -14.95 4.40
C TYR A 163 8.29 -15.97 5.51
N ARG A 164 7.23 -16.64 5.99
CA ARG A 164 7.34 -17.70 6.98
C ARG A 164 6.24 -18.75 6.85
N ARG A 165 6.49 -19.94 7.39
CA ARG A 165 5.51 -21.03 7.41
C ARG A 165 4.46 -20.85 8.51
N GLU A 166 4.90 -20.37 9.68
CA GLU A 166 4.05 -20.18 10.85
C GLU A 166 3.96 -18.69 11.16
N MET A 167 2.73 -18.20 11.36
CA MET A 167 2.50 -16.81 11.75
C MET A 167 3.10 -16.54 13.15
N PRO A 168 3.57 -15.31 13.44
CA PRO A 168 4.25 -15.02 14.69
C PRO A 168 3.31 -15.23 15.88
N SER A 169 3.74 -16.03 16.85
CA SER A 169 2.99 -16.22 18.10
C SER A 169 3.18 -15.06 19.08
N PHE A 170 4.25 -14.28 18.93
CA PHE A 170 4.69 -13.23 19.84
C PHE A 170 5.03 -13.70 21.27
N GLU A 171 5.16 -15.00 21.50
CA GLU A 171 5.56 -15.55 22.81
C GLU A 171 6.96 -15.06 23.25
N ARG A 172 7.80 -14.68 22.29
CA ARG A 172 9.14 -14.13 22.50
C ARG A 172 9.22 -12.66 22.04
N PRO A 173 10.10 -11.85 22.65
CA PRO A 173 10.07 -10.39 22.50
C PRO A 173 10.58 -9.89 21.14
N GLU A 174 11.28 -10.69 20.34
CA GLU A 174 12.01 -10.20 19.17
C GLU A 174 11.11 -9.56 18.09
N LEU A 175 9.81 -9.86 18.10
CA LEU A 175 8.82 -9.38 17.12
C LEU A 175 7.75 -8.45 17.71
N SER A 176 7.77 -8.17 19.02
CA SER A 176 6.76 -7.31 19.67
C SER A 176 7.30 -6.34 20.71
N ALA A 177 8.47 -6.60 21.30
CA ALA A 177 9.10 -5.64 22.21
C ALA A 177 9.70 -4.46 21.42
N PRO A 178 9.52 -3.21 21.88
CA PRO A 178 10.07 -2.02 21.22
C PRO A 178 11.59 -2.11 21.05
N ASP A 179 12.11 -1.54 19.98
CA ASP A 179 13.55 -1.45 19.75
C ASP A 179 14.17 -0.25 20.51
N SER A 180 13.37 0.77 20.83
CA SER A 180 13.79 1.93 21.63
C SER A 180 12.71 2.45 22.59
N MET A 181 13.13 3.27 23.56
CA MET A 181 12.23 3.89 24.56
C MET A 181 11.29 4.94 23.96
N ASP A 182 11.70 5.53 22.83
CA ASP A 182 10.98 6.60 22.15
C ASP A 182 10.01 6.07 21.08
N GLU A 183 10.03 4.75 20.84
CA GLU A 183 9.16 4.08 19.87
C GLU A 183 7.78 3.82 20.48
N PHE A 184 6.73 4.02 19.67
CA PHE A 184 5.39 3.60 20.02
C PHE A 184 5.33 2.08 20.24
N HIS A 185 4.82 1.64 21.38
CA HIS A 185 4.97 0.25 21.82
C HIS A 185 4.32 -0.80 20.89
N TRP A 186 3.26 -0.43 20.17
CA TRP A 186 2.61 -1.31 19.19
C TRP A 186 3.26 -1.29 17.81
N ASN A 187 4.21 -0.39 17.53
CA ASN A 187 4.82 -0.23 16.20
C ASN A 187 5.35 -1.55 15.66
N LYS A 188 6.23 -2.21 16.42
CA LYS A 188 6.83 -3.48 16.02
C LYS A 188 5.82 -4.62 15.86
N PHE A 189 4.80 -4.67 16.71
CA PHE A 189 3.72 -5.65 16.60
C PHE A 189 2.91 -5.44 15.32
N ASN A 190 2.39 -4.22 15.11
CA ASN A 190 1.61 -3.84 13.92
C ASN A 190 2.41 -4.10 12.64
N ARG A 191 3.67 -3.67 12.63
CA ARG A 191 4.59 -3.92 11.52
C ARG A 191 4.78 -5.41 11.26
N THR A 192 4.97 -6.22 12.29
CA THR A 192 5.13 -7.67 12.13
C THR A 192 3.88 -8.30 11.52
N ILE A 193 2.68 -7.90 11.95
CA ILE A 193 1.41 -8.38 11.38
C ILE A 193 1.28 -7.99 9.90
N LEU A 194 1.57 -6.72 9.57
CA LEU A 194 1.39 -6.17 8.22
C LEU A 194 2.42 -6.66 7.20
N PHE A 195 3.63 -7.01 7.64
CA PHE A 195 4.72 -7.44 6.75
C PHE A 195 4.98 -8.95 6.79
N THR A 196 4.26 -9.73 7.60
CA THR A 196 4.39 -11.19 7.57
C THR A 196 3.53 -11.77 6.46
N LYS A 197 4.11 -12.69 5.68
CA LYS A 197 3.39 -13.40 4.62
C LYS A 197 3.67 -14.90 4.65
N ALA A 198 2.68 -15.71 4.31
CA ALA A 198 2.86 -17.17 4.26
C ALA A 198 3.83 -17.59 3.14
N ASN A 199 4.66 -18.60 3.40
CA ASN A 199 5.65 -19.14 2.46
C ASN A 199 5.04 -19.60 1.13
N ASP A 200 3.76 -19.96 1.11
CA ASP A 200 3.06 -20.42 -0.09
C ASP A 200 2.98 -19.32 -1.17
N TRP A 201 3.14 -18.06 -0.77
CA TRP A 201 3.18 -16.88 -1.64
C TRP A 201 4.60 -16.34 -1.90
N ILE A 202 5.65 -17.10 -1.56
CA ILE A 202 7.05 -16.64 -1.69
C ILE A 202 7.46 -16.30 -3.12
N TYR A 203 6.81 -16.92 -4.11
CA TYR A 203 7.04 -16.66 -5.53
C TYR A 203 6.68 -15.23 -5.94
N GLU A 204 5.86 -14.53 -5.15
CA GLU A 204 5.47 -13.14 -5.42
C GLU A 204 6.62 -12.16 -5.23
N LYS A 205 7.65 -12.51 -4.44
CA LYS A 205 8.78 -11.63 -4.12
C LYS A 205 8.29 -10.22 -3.73
N GLU A 206 7.32 -10.18 -2.82
CA GLU A 206 6.51 -9.00 -2.55
C GLU A 206 7.30 -7.93 -1.77
N GLN A 207 7.11 -6.68 -2.18
CA GLN A 207 7.43 -5.51 -1.38
C GLN A 207 6.17 -4.65 -1.20
N ARG A 208 5.96 -4.11 0.00
CA ARG A 208 4.77 -3.34 0.36
C ARG A 208 5.09 -1.90 0.71
N SER A 209 4.27 -1.01 0.20
CA SER A 209 4.00 0.26 0.87
C SER A 209 2.65 0.17 1.58
N ILE A 210 2.53 0.87 2.70
CA ILE A 210 1.33 0.95 3.52
C ILE A 210 0.92 2.42 3.59
N VAL A 211 -0.35 2.70 3.34
CA VAL A 211 -0.93 4.05 3.30
C VAL A 211 -2.20 4.07 4.12
N GLN A 212 -2.65 5.24 4.58
CA GLN A 212 -3.99 5.35 5.19
C GLN A 212 -5.03 5.48 4.07
N LEU A 213 -6.09 4.69 4.11
CA LEU A 213 -7.12 4.67 3.06
C LEU A 213 -7.82 6.02 2.91
N LYS A 214 -8.00 6.75 4.01
CA LYS A 214 -8.56 8.12 4.01
C LYS A 214 -7.73 9.10 3.18
N ASP A 215 -6.45 8.82 2.95
CA ASP A 215 -5.55 9.68 2.16
C ASP A 215 -5.67 9.41 0.65
N ALA A 216 -6.57 8.53 0.20
CA ALA A 216 -6.78 8.28 -1.22
C ALA A 216 -7.13 9.57 -2.01
N ASP A 217 -6.61 9.69 -3.22
CA ASP A 217 -6.90 10.81 -4.13
C ASP A 217 -8.20 10.60 -4.92
N SER A 218 -8.69 9.37 -4.94
CA SER A 218 -10.01 9.06 -5.42
C SER A 218 -10.59 7.85 -4.69
N ILE A 219 -11.88 7.91 -4.39
CA ILE A 219 -12.63 6.82 -3.77
C ILE A 219 -13.78 6.45 -4.70
N ILE A 220 -13.89 5.17 -5.04
CA ILE A 220 -15.05 4.63 -5.77
C ILE A 220 -15.86 3.79 -4.80
N CYS A 221 -17.12 4.16 -4.59
CA CYS A 221 -18.01 3.47 -3.65
C CYS A 221 -19.45 3.44 -4.19
N ASN A 222 -20.34 2.79 -3.43
CA ASN A 222 -21.78 2.85 -3.70
C ASN A 222 -22.28 4.29 -3.54
N ASP A 223 -23.25 4.66 -4.37
CA ASP A 223 -23.89 5.97 -4.28
C ASP A 223 -24.57 6.16 -2.91
N ASN A 224 -24.24 7.27 -2.25
CA ASN A 224 -24.71 7.59 -0.91
C ASN A 224 -25.05 9.10 -0.82
N PRO A 225 -26.30 9.46 -0.47
CA PRO A 225 -26.71 10.87 -0.33
C PRO A 225 -25.87 11.68 0.67
N HIS A 226 -25.36 11.04 1.73
CA HIS A 226 -24.49 11.69 2.71
C HIS A 226 -23.13 12.01 2.11
N ILE A 227 -22.53 11.10 1.33
CA ILE A 227 -21.27 11.37 0.61
C ILE A 227 -21.46 12.53 -0.37
N ARG A 228 -22.58 12.54 -1.13
CA ARG A 228 -22.90 13.65 -2.04
C ARG A 228 -22.99 14.99 -1.31
N LYS A 229 -23.60 15.00 -0.12
CA LYS A 229 -23.68 16.21 0.72
C LYS A 229 -22.30 16.69 1.15
N GLN A 230 -21.39 15.79 1.53
CA GLN A 230 -20.01 16.16 1.87
C GLN A 230 -19.25 16.73 0.67
N CYS A 231 -19.38 16.11 -0.52
CA CYS A 231 -18.73 16.61 -1.74
C CYS A 231 -19.18 18.04 -2.10
N ILE A 232 -20.42 18.44 -1.80
CA ILE A 232 -20.94 19.79 -2.10
C ILE A 232 -20.31 20.87 -1.20
N LEU A 233 -19.80 20.50 -0.02
CA LEU A 233 -19.16 21.46 0.89
C LEU A 233 -17.88 22.06 0.31
N ASP A 234 -17.22 21.31 -0.60
CA ASP A 234 -16.01 21.76 -1.27
C ASP A 234 -16.13 21.62 -2.80
N PRO A 235 -16.33 22.73 -3.53
CA PRO A 235 -16.48 22.73 -4.99
C PRO A 235 -15.25 22.23 -5.77
N SER A 236 -14.10 22.05 -5.12
CA SER A 236 -12.90 21.50 -5.77
C SER A 236 -12.94 19.97 -5.91
N ILE A 237 -13.81 19.29 -5.14
CA ILE A 237 -14.03 17.85 -5.24
C ILE A 237 -14.87 17.55 -6.49
N GLU A 238 -14.35 16.69 -7.35
CA GLU A 238 -15.09 16.20 -8.51
C GLU A 238 -15.85 14.92 -8.14
N LEU A 239 -17.14 14.88 -8.47
CA LEU A 239 -18.01 13.73 -8.29
C LEU A 239 -18.49 13.22 -9.65
N VAL A 240 -18.11 11.99 -9.99
CA VAL A 240 -18.47 11.34 -11.25
C VAL A 240 -19.44 10.19 -10.97
N GLU A 241 -20.58 10.19 -11.66
CA GLU A 241 -21.51 9.06 -11.60
C GLU A 241 -21.03 7.93 -12.51
N LEU A 242 -20.97 6.72 -11.96
CA LEU A 242 -20.62 5.51 -12.66
C LEU A 242 -21.85 4.61 -12.83
N GLY A 243 -21.74 3.60 -13.68
CA GLY A 243 -22.77 2.57 -13.80
C GLY A 243 -22.94 1.75 -12.50
N ASN A 244 -24.04 1.02 -12.40
CA ASN A 244 -24.35 0.11 -11.29
C ASN A 244 -24.40 0.77 -9.90
N ASN A 245 -24.99 1.98 -9.81
CA ASN A 245 -25.15 2.70 -8.55
C ASN A 245 -23.83 3.00 -7.83
N LYS A 246 -22.77 3.29 -8.59
CA LYS A 246 -21.46 3.68 -8.06
C LYS A 246 -21.16 5.13 -8.37
N ILE A 247 -20.41 5.76 -7.47
CA ILE A 247 -19.89 7.11 -7.63
C ILE A 247 -18.38 7.07 -7.47
N GLN A 248 -17.69 7.96 -8.17
CA GLN A 248 -16.27 8.20 -8.00
C GLN A 248 -16.08 9.63 -7.49
N ILE A 249 -15.49 9.73 -6.30
CA ILE A 249 -15.04 10.97 -5.69
C ILE A 249 -13.59 11.16 -6.10
N ILE A 250 -13.22 12.35 -6.58
CA ILE A 250 -11.85 12.68 -7.01
C ILE A 250 -11.45 13.98 -6.34
N TYR A 251 -10.40 13.91 -5.51
CA TYR A 251 -9.83 15.07 -4.84
C TYR A 251 -8.78 15.74 -5.75
N PRO A 252 -8.64 17.08 -5.72
CA PRO A 252 -7.57 17.76 -6.44
C PRO A 252 -6.19 17.38 -5.88
N ASN A 253 -5.11 17.79 -6.56
CA ASN A 253 -3.76 17.61 -6.02
C ASN A 253 -3.60 18.41 -4.72
N GLU A 254 -2.78 17.89 -3.81
CA GLU A 254 -2.40 18.54 -2.55
C GLU A 254 -3.60 18.82 -1.62
N TYR A 255 -4.74 18.14 -1.80
CA TYR A 255 -5.98 18.41 -1.05
C TYR A 255 -5.79 18.37 0.48
N GLU A 256 -5.05 17.38 0.98
CA GLU A 256 -4.71 17.22 2.41
C GLU A 256 -3.99 18.43 3.01
N MET A 257 -3.31 19.25 2.20
CA MET A 257 -2.61 20.45 2.64
C MET A 257 -3.54 21.66 2.81
N HIS A 258 -4.77 21.56 2.32
CA HIS A 258 -5.74 22.66 2.23
C HIS A 258 -7.04 22.38 2.98
N GLU A 259 -7.22 21.16 3.45
CA GLU A 259 -8.40 20.70 4.18
C GLU A 259 -8.31 20.99 5.69
N GLU A 260 -9.47 21.10 6.35
CA GLU A 260 -9.54 21.06 7.81
C GLU A 260 -9.15 19.67 8.34
N MET A 261 -8.38 19.63 9.43
CA MET A 261 -7.86 18.38 10.02
C MET A 261 -8.80 17.84 11.11
N GLY A 262 -8.72 16.54 11.38
CA GLY A 262 -9.46 15.89 12.47
C GLY A 262 -10.94 15.71 12.15
N ASP A 263 -11.82 15.95 13.12
CA ASP A 263 -13.28 15.71 13.01
C ASP A 263 -13.98 16.56 11.94
N GLN A 264 -13.29 17.58 11.42
CA GLN A 264 -13.80 18.45 10.35
C GLN A 264 -13.34 18.03 8.96
N SER A 265 -12.54 16.96 8.86
CA SER A 265 -12.02 16.46 7.59
C SER A 265 -13.13 15.83 6.75
N ILE A 266 -13.39 16.43 5.59
CA ILE A 266 -14.24 15.90 4.52
C ILE A 266 -13.72 14.54 4.03
N LYS A 267 -12.39 14.36 3.84
CA LYS A 267 -11.81 13.07 3.43
C LYS A 267 -12.09 11.97 4.45
N THR A 268 -11.90 12.28 5.73
CA THR A 268 -12.12 11.33 6.82
C THR A 268 -13.59 10.92 6.88
N GLU A 269 -14.50 11.89 6.83
CA GLU A 269 -15.94 11.64 6.82
C GLU A 269 -16.39 10.85 5.58
N ILE A 270 -15.90 11.21 4.38
CA ILE A 270 -16.21 10.45 3.15
C ILE A 270 -15.67 9.03 3.23
N ASN A 271 -14.45 8.82 3.73
CA ASN A 271 -13.87 7.48 3.88
C ASN A 271 -14.70 6.61 4.84
N LEU A 272 -15.13 7.17 5.98
CA LEU A 272 -16.03 6.50 6.92
C LEU A 272 -17.36 6.13 6.25
N LEU A 273 -18.00 7.08 5.56
CA LEU A 273 -19.28 6.87 4.87
C LEU A 273 -19.19 5.89 3.67
N ALA A 274 -18.02 5.78 3.05
CA ALA A 274 -17.76 4.88 1.93
C ALA A 274 -17.49 3.43 2.36
N THR A 275 -17.31 3.18 3.67
CA THR A 275 -17.04 1.84 4.19
C THR A 275 -18.27 0.94 4.06
N ASP A 276 -18.12 -0.17 3.33
CA ASP A 276 -19.17 -1.18 3.13
C ASP A 276 -18.53 -2.58 3.11
N HIS A 277 -18.96 -3.45 4.03
CA HIS A 277 -18.41 -4.81 4.16
C HIS A 277 -18.80 -5.76 3.01
N LYS A 278 -19.88 -5.48 2.28
CA LYS A 278 -20.35 -6.33 1.18
C LYS A 278 -19.70 -5.93 -0.13
N GLU A 279 -19.53 -4.62 -0.34
CA GLU A 279 -18.88 -4.07 -1.51
C GLU A 279 -17.85 -3.02 -1.10
N PRO A 280 -16.63 -3.44 -0.71
CA PRO A 280 -15.58 -2.53 -0.28
C PRO A 280 -15.29 -1.45 -1.30
N ALA A 281 -15.10 -0.23 -0.82
CA ALA A 281 -14.69 0.89 -1.65
C ALA A 281 -13.33 0.63 -2.32
N ILE A 282 -13.10 1.32 -3.43
CA ILE A 282 -11.81 1.30 -4.13
C ILE A 282 -11.09 2.61 -3.83
N HIS A 283 -9.97 2.50 -3.12
CA HIS A 283 -9.10 3.62 -2.77
C HIS A 283 -7.96 3.73 -3.77
N LEU A 284 -7.89 4.87 -4.46
CA LEU A 284 -6.97 5.15 -5.55
C LEU A 284 -6.01 6.27 -5.16
N PHE A 285 -4.72 6.03 -5.32
CA PHE A 285 -3.64 6.98 -5.03
C PHE A 285 -2.95 7.41 -6.32
N ARG A 286 -2.78 8.72 -6.51
CA ARG A 286 -2.18 9.36 -7.67
C ARG A 286 -0.67 9.18 -7.64
N ILE A 287 -0.16 8.59 -8.72
CA ILE A 287 1.25 8.28 -8.90
C ILE A 287 1.90 9.38 -9.73
N ASN A 288 3.13 9.73 -9.36
CA ASN A 288 3.99 10.58 -10.16
C ASN A 288 4.23 9.90 -11.53
N PRO A 289 3.79 10.49 -12.65
CA PRO A 289 3.96 9.86 -13.97
C PRO A 289 5.42 9.55 -14.32
N LEU A 290 6.38 10.32 -13.80
CA LEU A 290 7.81 10.07 -13.99
C LEU A 290 8.30 8.79 -13.31
N ALA A 291 7.61 8.32 -12.27
CA ALA A 291 7.93 7.05 -11.63
C ALA A 291 7.58 5.87 -12.54
N ILE A 292 6.65 6.01 -13.48
CA ILE A 292 6.33 4.94 -14.45
C ILE A 292 7.46 4.87 -15.47
N SER A 293 8.25 3.80 -15.39
CA SER A 293 9.46 3.60 -16.19
C SER A 293 9.33 2.51 -17.24
N GLY A 294 8.30 1.66 -17.13
CA GLY A 294 8.01 0.60 -18.10
C GLY A 294 6.57 0.08 -18.01
N VAL A 295 6.06 -0.43 -19.13
CA VAL A 295 4.72 -1.02 -19.24
C VAL A 295 4.83 -2.30 -20.06
N TYR A 296 4.26 -3.39 -19.55
CA TYR A 296 4.25 -4.70 -20.19
C TYR A 296 2.79 -5.14 -20.30
N PHE A 297 2.25 -5.21 -21.51
CA PHE A 297 0.91 -5.73 -21.76
C PHE A 297 0.94 -7.25 -21.81
N GLY A 298 -0.03 -7.90 -21.16
CA GLY A 298 -0.13 -9.37 -21.16
C GLY A 298 -0.31 -9.94 -22.56
N CYS A 299 0.02 -11.22 -22.74
CA CYS A 299 -0.01 -11.86 -24.06
C CYS A 299 -1.40 -11.94 -24.68
N GLN A 300 -2.46 -11.86 -23.87
CA GLN A 300 -3.86 -11.84 -24.28
C GLN A 300 -4.51 -10.46 -24.15
N ALA A 301 -3.75 -9.44 -23.75
CA ALA A 301 -4.29 -8.10 -23.55
C ALA A 301 -4.73 -7.44 -24.87
N THR A 302 -5.62 -6.44 -24.78
CA THR A 302 -5.96 -5.56 -25.92
C THR A 302 -5.48 -4.15 -25.60
N GLU A 303 -4.29 -3.80 -26.08
CA GLU A 303 -3.55 -2.61 -25.65
C GLU A 303 -3.89 -1.30 -26.40
N SER A 304 -4.63 -1.34 -27.50
CA SER A 304 -4.77 -0.19 -28.42
C SER A 304 -5.23 1.10 -27.74
N LEU A 305 -6.29 1.05 -26.92
CA LEU A 305 -6.79 2.23 -26.20
C LEU A 305 -5.80 2.71 -25.13
N SER A 306 -5.03 1.79 -24.54
CA SER A 306 -4.00 2.16 -23.56
C SER A 306 -2.82 2.86 -24.23
N LEU A 307 -2.40 2.39 -25.40
CA LEU A 307 -1.37 3.05 -26.22
C LEU A 307 -1.80 4.46 -26.62
N GLU A 308 -3.03 4.63 -27.09
CA GLU A 308 -3.60 5.94 -27.43
C GLU A 308 -3.58 6.89 -26.22
N ASN A 309 -3.97 6.40 -25.04
CA ASN A 309 -3.93 7.20 -23.81
C ASN A 309 -2.50 7.55 -23.40
N ILE A 310 -1.53 6.65 -23.54
CA ILE A 310 -0.11 6.92 -23.28
C ILE A 310 0.42 8.00 -24.23
N GLU A 311 0.07 7.94 -25.52
CA GLU A 311 0.52 8.90 -26.54
C GLU A 311 -0.07 10.30 -26.31
N LYS A 312 -1.36 10.36 -25.96
CA LYS A 312 -2.06 11.63 -25.66
C LYS A 312 -1.62 12.24 -24.33
N ASN A 313 -1.15 11.43 -23.38
CA ASN A 313 -0.75 11.93 -22.07
C ASN A 313 0.65 12.56 -22.10
N SER A 314 0.69 13.89 -22.03
CA SER A 314 1.94 14.66 -22.03
C SER A 314 2.90 14.30 -20.88
N SER A 315 2.40 13.84 -19.74
CA SER A 315 3.23 13.45 -18.59
C SER A 315 3.85 12.06 -18.72
N LEU A 316 3.48 11.28 -19.75
CA LEU A 316 4.03 9.95 -20.05
C LEU A 316 4.91 9.96 -21.32
N LYS A 317 5.28 11.14 -21.83
CA LYS A 317 6.13 11.25 -23.03
C LYS A 317 7.51 10.61 -22.85
N HIS A 318 8.05 10.62 -21.63
CA HIS A 318 9.32 9.98 -21.28
C HIS A 318 9.26 8.44 -21.34
N LEU A 319 8.06 7.85 -21.29
CA LEU A 319 7.88 6.40 -21.25
C LEU A 319 8.18 5.79 -22.63
N THR A 320 9.36 5.18 -22.77
CA THR A 320 9.81 4.50 -24.00
C THR A 320 9.81 2.98 -23.90
N ASN A 321 9.69 2.45 -22.69
CA ASN A 321 9.77 1.02 -22.39
C ASN A 321 8.36 0.42 -22.37
N ILE A 322 7.78 0.27 -23.56
CA ILE A 322 6.45 -0.30 -23.72
C ILE A 322 6.60 -1.63 -24.45
N TYR A 323 6.06 -2.69 -23.85
CA TYR A 323 6.21 -4.06 -24.32
C TYR A 323 4.88 -4.77 -24.38
N LYS A 324 4.80 -5.75 -25.27
CA LYS A 324 3.76 -6.76 -25.30
C LYS A 324 4.40 -8.12 -25.03
N MET A 325 3.92 -8.83 -24.03
CA MET A 325 4.39 -10.17 -23.73
C MET A 325 3.96 -11.12 -24.84
N ARG A 326 4.85 -11.97 -25.32
CA ARG A 326 4.60 -13.00 -26.34
C ARG A 326 4.96 -14.36 -25.79
N ILE A 327 4.17 -15.37 -26.14
CA ILE A 327 4.49 -16.76 -25.79
C ILE A 327 5.66 -17.20 -26.69
N ASN A 328 6.69 -17.74 -26.08
CA ASN A 328 7.75 -18.45 -26.78
C ASN A 328 7.48 -19.94 -26.67
N ASP A 329 7.03 -20.54 -27.77
CA ASP A 329 6.64 -21.96 -27.82
C ASP A 329 7.81 -22.94 -27.66
N THR A 330 9.05 -22.48 -27.84
CA THR A 330 10.25 -23.33 -27.69
C THR A 330 10.75 -23.37 -26.26
N GLN A 331 10.74 -22.22 -25.58
CA GLN A 331 11.24 -22.08 -24.20
C GLN A 331 10.12 -22.17 -23.16
N TYR A 332 8.86 -22.20 -23.58
CA TYR A 332 7.67 -22.18 -22.72
C TYR A 332 7.68 -21.04 -21.70
N GLN A 333 8.06 -19.85 -22.17
CA GLN A 333 8.15 -18.64 -21.36
C GLN A 333 7.52 -17.44 -22.07
N LEU A 334 7.23 -16.39 -21.32
CA LEU A 334 6.78 -15.12 -21.86
C LEU A 334 8.01 -14.24 -22.16
N ASN A 335 8.12 -13.77 -23.39
CA ASN A 335 9.18 -12.85 -23.81
C ASN A 335 8.59 -11.46 -24.10
N PRO A 336 9.18 -10.37 -23.59
CA PRO A 336 8.75 -9.02 -23.92
C PRO A 336 9.11 -8.69 -25.37
N SER A 337 8.13 -8.25 -26.16
CA SER A 337 8.34 -7.67 -27.49
C SER A 337 8.07 -6.18 -27.44
N LYS A 338 9.07 -5.37 -27.82
CA LYS A 338 8.96 -3.90 -27.72
C LYS A 338 7.92 -3.38 -28.71
N LEU A 339 7.00 -2.56 -28.21
CA LEU A 339 6.05 -1.82 -29.03
C LEU A 339 6.72 -0.51 -29.44
N ILE A 340 6.73 -0.23 -30.74
CA ILE A 340 7.25 1.01 -31.31
C ILE A 340 6.14 2.04 -31.21
N LYS A 341 6.43 3.23 -30.65
CA LYS A 341 5.53 4.38 -30.81
C LYS A 341 5.59 4.80 -32.26
N ASP A 342 4.46 4.92 -32.94
CA ASP A 342 4.42 5.67 -34.18
C ASP A 342 4.71 7.14 -33.81
N ILE A 343 5.91 7.62 -34.13
CA ILE A 343 6.40 8.96 -33.76
C ILE A 343 5.72 10.03 -34.61
#